data_AF-A0A5J5IBR0-F1
#
_entry.id   AF-A0A5J5IBR0-F1
#
_cell.length_a   1.000
_cell.length_b   1.000
_cell.length_c   1.000
_cell.angle_alpha   90.00
_cell.angle_beta   90.00
_cell.angle_gamma   90.00
#
_symmetry.space_group_name_H-M   'P 1'
#
loop_
_entity.id
_entity.type
_entity.pdbx_description
1 polymer ?
#
loop_
_entity_poly.entity_id
_entity_poly.type
_entity_poly.pdbx_seq_one_letter_code
_entity_poly.pdbx_strand_id
1 'polypeptide(L)'
;MTPLESFFKNFLEPLSYFVYALVFLLKINRQRSLLNGILFAYYAFAASLLLFASIIAMAVDQADNTWMYNIFYLVTICVLSYYFHGLLITKTKKATVTILLVTNVVIFIWHDVFSGHFFKAFNDQEYAICFISIVMYALLYFDQLLRNVTEQDILFQFDFWLVSGYLVYFLGSFIIILFYRSVDIDDSGNVWALQNIILFLSSVVTLAGYLKIPSPKRMY
;
A
#
# COMPACT_ATOMS: atom_id res chain seq x y z
N MET A 1 17.25 14.13 16.86
CA MET A 1 16.54 12.86 16.58
C MET A 1 17.45 11.71 16.96
N THR A 2 16.97 10.73 17.75
CA THR A 2 17.79 9.54 18.06
C THR A 2 17.88 8.60 16.85
N PRO A 3 18.89 7.71 16.76
CA PRO A 3 18.97 6.74 15.67
C PRO A 3 17.72 5.86 15.55
N LEU A 4 17.13 5.49 16.68
CA LEU A 4 15.90 4.71 16.76
C LEU A 4 14.72 5.48 16.18
N GLU A 5 14.54 6.73 16.60
CA GLU A 5 13.49 7.61 16.10
C GLU A 5 13.62 7.86 14.59
N SER A 6 14.85 8.04 14.10
CA SER A 6 15.13 8.15 12.67
C SER A 6 14.72 6.91 11.89
N PHE A 7 14.98 5.73 12.45
CA PHE A 7 14.61 4.47 11.83
C PHE A 7 13.09 4.33 11.67
N PHE A 8 12.31 4.61 12.72
CA PHE A 8 10.85 4.54 12.66
C PHE A 8 10.24 5.57 11.70
N LYS A 9 10.79 6.79 11.67
CA LYS A 9 10.27 7.88 10.82
C LYS A 9 10.64 7.69 9.34
N ASN A 10 11.87 7.30 9.04
CA ASN A 10 12.40 7.33 7.67
C ASN A 10 12.59 5.94 7.06
N PHE A 11 13.18 4.98 7.77
CA PHE A 11 13.63 3.72 7.15
C PHE A 11 12.65 2.55 7.28
N LEU A 12 11.69 2.64 8.20
CA LEU A 12 10.73 1.55 8.41
C LEU A 12 9.77 1.39 7.23
N GLU A 13 9.39 2.48 6.57
CA GLU A 13 8.54 2.46 5.39
C GLU A 13 9.17 1.69 4.21
N PRO A 14 10.36 2.08 3.69
CA PRO A 14 10.99 1.34 2.59
C PRO A 14 11.32 -0.11 2.96
N LEU A 15 11.68 -0.38 4.22
CA LEU A 15 11.87 -1.75 4.72
C LEU A 15 10.58 -2.58 4.59
N SER A 16 9.43 -1.99 4.91
CA SER A 16 8.14 -2.68 4.82
C SER A 16 7.77 -3.02 3.38
N TYR A 17 7.97 -2.08 2.44
CA TYR A 17 7.79 -2.37 1.00
C TYR A 17 8.78 -3.41 0.49
N PHE A 18 10.02 -3.43 1.01
CA PHE A 18 11.00 -4.48 0.70
C PHE A 18 10.53 -5.86 1.20
N VAL A 19 9.94 -5.95 2.39
CA VAL A 19 9.34 -7.19 2.91
C VAL A 19 8.23 -7.68 1.97
N TYR A 20 7.34 -6.80 1.51
CA TYR A 20 6.34 -7.17 0.50
C TYR A 20 6.97 -7.64 -0.81
N ALA A 21 8.01 -6.95 -1.32
CA ALA A 21 8.72 -7.37 -2.52
C ALA A 21 9.31 -8.78 -2.35
N LEU A 22 9.91 -9.07 -1.20
CA LEU A 22 10.43 -10.41 -0.88
C LEU A 22 9.31 -11.46 -0.89
N VAL A 23 8.15 -11.16 -0.29
CA VAL A 23 6.98 -12.07 -0.31
C VAL A 23 6.57 -12.40 -1.75
N PHE A 24 6.44 -11.40 -2.62
CA PHE A 24 6.06 -11.63 -4.01
C PHE A 24 7.14 -12.33 -4.82
N LEU A 25 8.42 -12.06 -4.56
CA LEU A 25 9.53 -12.81 -5.16
C LEU A 25 9.45 -14.30 -4.81
N LEU A 26 9.23 -14.62 -3.53
CA LEU A 26 9.02 -16.00 -3.09
C LEU A 26 7.79 -16.61 -3.75
N LYS A 27 6.67 -15.87 -3.83
CA LYS A 27 5.43 -16.33 -4.44
C LYS A 27 5.60 -16.61 -5.93
N ILE A 28 6.31 -15.77 -6.68
CA ILE A 28 6.63 -15.99 -8.11
C ILE A 28 7.41 -17.29 -8.30
N ASN A 29 8.36 -17.58 -7.40
CA ASN A 29 9.15 -18.80 -7.45
C ASN A 29 8.32 -20.07 -7.21
N ARG A 30 7.23 -19.98 -6.42
CA ARG A 30 6.26 -21.07 -6.23
C ARG A 30 5.22 -21.17 -7.35
N GLN A 31 4.68 -20.03 -7.77
CA GLN A 31 3.59 -19.92 -8.74
C GLN A 31 3.80 -18.70 -9.64
N ARG A 32 4.25 -18.96 -10.87
CA ARG A 32 4.40 -17.92 -11.88
C ARG A 32 3.03 -17.40 -12.30
N SER A 33 2.77 -16.14 -11.97
CA SER A 33 1.61 -15.39 -12.43
C SER A 33 2.07 -13.99 -12.80
N LEU A 34 1.57 -13.47 -13.92
CA LEU A 34 1.83 -12.09 -14.35
C LEU A 34 1.47 -11.09 -13.25
N LEU A 35 0.36 -11.33 -12.54
CA LEU A 35 -0.09 -10.48 -11.44
C LEU A 35 0.92 -10.43 -10.29
N ASN A 36 1.50 -11.57 -9.92
CA ASN A 36 2.54 -11.63 -8.89
C ASN A 36 3.80 -10.85 -9.35
N GLY A 37 4.15 -10.92 -10.64
CA GLY A 37 5.24 -10.16 -11.23
C GLY A 37 5.03 -8.65 -11.18
N ILE A 38 3.83 -8.18 -11.51
CA ILE A 38 3.45 -6.77 -11.41
C ILE A 38 3.53 -6.28 -9.97
N LEU A 39 3.00 -7.04 -9.01
CA LEU A 39 3.07 -6.69 -7.59
C LEU A 39 4.51 -6.68 -7.08
N PHE A 40 5.34 -7.65 -7.47
CA PHE A 40 6.76 -7.63 -7.15
C PHE A 40 7.45 -6.35 -7.66
N ALA A 41 7.24 -6.02 -8.94
CA ALA A 41 7.84 -4.82 -9.54
C ALA A 41 7.37 -3.54 -8.84
N TYR A 42 6.08 -3.44 -8.51
CA TYR A 42 5.51 -2.34 -7.73
C TYR A 42 6.16 -2.22 -6.36
N TYR A 43 6.25 -3.31 -5.60
CA TYR A 43 6.82 -3.29 -4.25
C TYR A 43 8.32 -2.99 -4.25
N ALA A 44 9.07 -3.51 -5.23
CA ALA A 44 10.49 -3.20 -5.41
C ALA A 44 10.70 -1.72 -5.79
N PHE A 45 9.85 -1.19 -6.68
CA PHE A 45 9.84 0.23 -7.04
C PHE A 45 9.55 1.10 -5.82
N ALA A 46 8.49 0.80 -5.07
CA ALA A 46 8.10 1.53 -3.86
C ALA A 46 9.23 1.53 -2.81
N ALA A 47 9.82 0.37 -2.53
CA ALA A 47 10.95 0.26 -1.60
C ALA A 47 12.14 1.12 -2.04
N SER A 48 12.47 1.12 -3.34
CA SER A 48 13.59 1.89 -3.88
C SER A 48 13.33 3.40 -3.86
N LEU A 49 12.15 3.81 -4.30
CA LEU A 49 11.74 5.22 -4.34
C LEU A 49 11.71 5.83 -2.95
N LEU A 50 11.13 5.13 -1.98
CA LEU A 50 10.99 5.63 -0.61
C LEU A 50 12.31 5.55 0.18
N LEU A 51 13.18 4.59 -0.13
CA LEU A 51 14.55 4.59 0.39
C LEU A 51 15.32 5.83 -0.10
N PHE A 52 15.15 6.18 -1.38
CA PHE A 52 15.75 7.39 -1.94
C PHE A 52 15.17 8.66 -1.31
N ALA A 53 13.84 8.72 -1.12
CA ALA A 53 13.16 9.82 -0.41
C ALA A 53 13.69 9.99 1.02
N SER A 54 13.95 8.89 1.71
CA SER A 54 14.48 8.86 3.08
C SER A 54 15.92 9.36 3.15
N ILE A 55 16.76 8.94 2.19
CA ILE A 55 18.15 9.42 2.10
C ILE A 55 18.16 10.94 1.84
N ILE A 56 17.31 11.43 0.94
CA ILE A 56 17.23 12.87 0.65
C ILE A 56 16.78 13.66 1.87
N ALA A 57 15.73 13.21 2.56
CA ALA A 57 15.23 13.85 3.77
C ALA A 57 16.28 13.93 4.89
N MET A 58 17.24 13.01 4.92
CA MET A 58 18.33 13.02 5.91
C MET A 58 19.59 13.75 5.46
N ALA A 59 19.90 13.75 4.16
CA ALA A 59 21.17 14.25 3.64
C ALA A 59 21.12 15.72 3.22
N VAL A 60 19.94 16.23 2.85
CA VAL A 60 19.77 17.59 2.33
C VAL A 60 18.74 18.32 3.19
N ASP A 61 19.23 19.27 3.98
CA ASP A 61 18.37 20.13 4.79
C ASP A 61 17.42 20.90 3.85
N GLN A 62 16.11 20.87 4.14
CA GLN A 62 15.03 21.45 3.32
C GLN A 62 14.76 20.83 1.94
N ALA A 63 15.28 19.64 1.61
CA ALA A 63 14.89 19.00 0.35
C ALA A 63 13.46 18.46 0.40
N ASP A 64 12.63 18.94 -0.52
CA ASP A 64 11.27 18.46 -0.70
C ASP A 64 11.25 17.10 -1.42
N ASN A 65 10.70 16.08 -0.75
CA ASN A 65 10.48 14.74 -1.30
C ASN A 65 9.00 14.46 -1.61
N THR A 66 8.11 15.46 -1.50
CA THR A 66 6.66 15.35 -1.75
C THR A 66 6.36 14.75 -3.12
N TRP A 67 7.09 15.16 -4.15
CA TRP A 67 6.89 14.65 -5.51
C TRP A 67 7.11 13.13 -5.63
N MET A 68 8.01 12.55 -4.83
CA MET A 68 8.23 11.10 -4.82
C MET A 68 7.02 10.38 -4.22
N TYR A 69 6.44 10.96 -3.17
CA TYR A 69 5.21 10.46 -2.60
C TYR A 69 4.07 10.58 -3.62
N ASN A 70 3.88 11.72 -4.29
CA ASN A 70 2.84 11.89 -5.32
C ASN A 70 2.94 10.81 -6.42
N ILE A 71 4.15 10.52 -6.91
CA ILE A 71 4.38 9.40 -7.86
C ILE A 71 4.01 8.06 -7.22
N PHE A 72 4.48 7.82 -5.99
CA PHE A 72 4.19 6.60 -5.26
C PHE A 72 2.69 6.36 -5.10
N TYR A 73 1.90 7.38 -4.75
CA TYR A 73 0.45 7.27 -4.58
C TYR A 73 -0.27 7.00 -5.90
N LEU A 74 0.09 7.70 -6.98
CA LEU A 74 -0.47 7.44 -8.30
C LEU A 74 -0.20 5.99 -8.75
N VAL A 75 1.03 5.53 -8.59
CA VAL A 75 1.41 4.14 -8.91
C VAL A 75 0.65 3.16 -8.02
N THR A 76 0.54 3.44 -6.73
CA THR A 76 -0.19 2.62 -5.75
C THR A 76 -1.65 2.43 -6.15
N ILE A 77 -2.37 3.51 -6.43
CA ILE A 77 -3.79 3.40 -6.78
C ILE A 77 -3.98 2.67 -8.10
N CYS A 78 -3.10 2.87 -9.08
CA CYS A 78 -3.17 2.17 -10.37
C CYS A 78 -2.93 0.66 -10.21
N VAL A 79 -1.84 0.27 -9.53
CA VAL A 79 -1.47 -1.14 -9.36
C VAL A 79 -2.47 -1.88 -8.47
N LEU A 80 -2.89 -1.29 -7.36
CA LEU A 80 -3.85 -1.94 -6.47
C LEU A 80 -5.24 -2.01 -7.09
N SER A 81 -5.68 -1.00 -7.84
CA SER A 81 -6.94 -1.10 -8.58
C SER A 81 -6.88 -2.20 -9.64
N TYR A 82 -5.76 -2.36 -10.35
CA TYR A 82 -5.56 -3.48 -11.27
C TYR A 82 -5.62 -4.84 -10.55
N TYR A 83 -4.94 -4.96 -9.40
CA TYR A 83 -4.97 -6.17 -8.56
C TYR A 83 -6.40 -6.53 -8.12
N PHE A 84 -7.13 -5.58 -7.52
CA PHE A 84 -8.49 -5.83 -7.03
C PHE A 84 -9.50 -6.06 -8.17
N HIS A 85 -9.32 -5.41 -9.32
CA HIS A 85 -10.15 -5.68 -10.50
C HIS A 85 -9.96 -7.11 -11.03
N GLY A 86 -8.75 -7.67 -10.90
CA GLY A 86 -8.46 -9.07 -11.19
C GLY A 86 -9.00 -10.05 -10.13
N LEU A 87 -8.95 -9.65 -8.85
CA LEU A 87 -9.33 -10.47 -7.70
C LEU A 87 -10.85 -10.59 -7.51
N LEU A 88 -11.60 -9.51 -7.76
CA LEU A 88 -13.05 -9.50 -7.61
C LEU A 88 -13.72 -10.24 -8.77
N ILE A 89 -14.85 -10.89 -8.53
CA ILE A 89 -15.54 -11.74 -9.52
C ILE A 89 -16.70 -10.99 -10.17
N THR A 90 -17.51 -10.30 -9.36
CA THR A 90 -18.76 -9.68 -9.83
C THR A 90 -18.50 -8.37 -10.59
N LYS A 91 -19.25 -8.16 -11.68
CA LYS A 91 -19.12 -6.97 -12.54
C LYS A 91 -19.35 -5.66 -11.77
N THR A 92 -20.29 -5.66 -10.82
CA THR A 92 -20.59 -4.48 -9.99
C THR A 92 -19.40 -4.08 -9.14
N LYS A 93 -18.77 -5.03 -8.44
CA LYS A 93 -17.56 -4.78 -7.64
C LYS A 93 -16.39 -4.30 -8.48
N LYS A 94 -16.19 -4.90 -9.66
CA LYS A 94 -15.18 -4.46 -10.63
C LYS A 94 -15.43 -3.03 -11.10
N ALA A 95 -16.68 -2.70 -11.43
CA ALA A 95 -17.06 -1.35 -11.82
C ALA A 95 -16.80 -0.34 -10.69
N THR A 96 -17.08 -0.69 -9.43
CA THR A 96 -16.73 0.15 -8.27
C THR A 96 -15.23 0.43 -8.20
N VAL A 97 -14.39 -0.59 -8.40
CA VAL A 97 -12.92 -0.42 -8.45
C VAL A 97 -12.51 0.52 -9.59
N THR A 98 -13.07 0.33 -10.79
CA THR A 98 -12.76 1.20 -11.94
C THR A 98 -13.19 2.65 -11.70
N ILE A 99 -14.38 2.88 -11.13
CA ILE A 99 -14.88 4.22 -10.84
C ILE A 99 -13.99 4.92 -9.81
N LEU A 100 -13.60 4.23 -8.74
CA LEU A 100 -12.72 4.78 -7.71
C LEU A 100 -11.31 5.06 -8.27
N LEU A 101 -10.76 4.18 -9.11
CA LEU A 101 -9.52 4.43 -9.83
C LEU A 101 -9.59 5.71 -10.67
N VAL A 102 -10.61 5.82 -11.54
CA VAL A 102 -10.78 6.99 -12.41
C VAL A 102 -10.93 8.26 -11.57
N THR A 103 -11.67 8.20 -10.47
CA THR A 103 -11.84 9.33 -9.54
C THR A 103 -10.50 9.79 -8.97
N ASN A 104 -9.68 8.87 -8.46
CA ASN A 104 -8.35 9.21 -7.92
C ASN A 104 -7.43 9.79 -9.00
N VAL A 105 -7.40 9.19 -10.20
CA VAL A 105 -6.56 9.69 -11.31
C VAL A 105 -7.01 11.09 -11.76
N VAL A 106 -8.32 11.34 -11.84
CA VAL A 106 -8.85 12.67 -12.18
C VAL A 106 -8.47 13.70 -11.12
N ILE A 107 -8.57 13.35 -9.83
CA ILE A 107 -8.16 14.23 -8.73
C ILE A 107 -6.66 14.54 -8.82
N PHE A 108 -5.81 13.53 -8.98
CA PHE A 108 -4.37 13.69 -9.17
C PHE A 108 -4.05 14.62 -10.34
N ILE A 109 -4.65 14.38 -11.52
CA ILE A 109 -4.41 15.22 -12.71
C ILE A 109 -4.86 16.66 -12.45
N TRP A 110 -6.03 16.86 -11.85
CA TRP A 110 -6.57 18.18 -11.58
C TRP A 110 -5.73 18.96 -10.55
N HIS A 111 -5.39 18.31 -9.44
CA HIS A 111 -4.70 18.95 -8.33
C HIS A 111 -3.20 19.08 -8.61
N ASP A 112 -2.51 18.00 -8.93
CA ASP A 112 -1.05 18.01 -9.01
C ASP A 112 -0.55 18.53 -10.35
N VAL A 113 -1.20 18.15 -11.46
CA VAL A 113 -0.76 18.53 -12.80
C VAL A 113 -1.30 19.91 -13.20
N PHE A 114 -2.63 20.10 -13.17
CA PHE A 114 -3.23 21.36 -13.63
C PHE A 114 -3.05 22.52 -12.65
N SER A 115 -3.16 22.27 -11.34
CA SER A 115 -3.01 23.33 -10.33
C SER A 115 -1.53 23.54 -9.91
N GLY A 116 -0.60 22.75 -10.46
CA GLY A 116 0.85 22.92 -10.28
C GLY A 116 1.34 22.63 -8.87
N HIS A 117 0.66 21.73 -8.15
CA HIS A 117 1.01 21.32 -6.78
C HIS A 117 1.95 20.13 -6.70
N PHE A 118 2.27 19.47 -7.82
CA PHE A 118 3.09 18.26 -7.88
C PHE A 118 4.44 18.35 -7.13
N PHE A 119 5.09 19.53 -7.13
CA PHE A 119 6.39 19.77 -6.48
C PHE A 119 6.31 20.68 -5.24
N LYS A 120 5.11 20.95 -4.70
CA LYS A 120 4.96 22.03 -3.70
C LYS A 120 4.53 21.54 -2.32
N ALA A 121 3.41 20.83 -2.24
CA ALA A 121 2.76 20.58 -0.96
C ALA A 121 2.08 19.22 -0.93
N PHE A 122 2.22 18.56 0.21
CA PHE A 122 1.50 17.34 0.55
C PHE A 122 -0.01 17.60 0.54
N ASN A 123 -0.74 16.84 -0.27
CA ASN A 123 -2.20 16.91 -0.32
C ASN A 123 -2.83 15.80 0.51
N ASP A 124 -3.12 16.12 1.76
CA ASP A 124 -3.74 15.19 2.72
C ASP A 124 -5.12 14.67 2.26
N GLN A 125 -5.88 15.48 1.51
CA GLN A 125 -7.21 15.09 1.01
C GLN A 125 -7.12 14.04 -0.09
N GLU A 126 -6.19 14.20 -1.03
CA GLU A 126 -5.98 13.23 -2.10
C GLU A 126 -5.56 11.88 -1.53
N TYR A 127 -4.67 11.91 -0.54
CA TYR A 127 -4.18 10.70 0.11
C TYR A 127 -5.30 10.02 0.89
N ALA A 128 -6.15 10.79 1.57
CA ALA A 128 -7.34 10.26 2.24
C ALA A 128 -8.28 9.55 1.26
N ILE A 129 -8.51 10.13 0.08
CA ILE A 129 -9.36 9.55 -0.97
C ILE A 129 -8.74 8.26 -1.52
N CYS A 130 -7.43 8.24 -1.73
CA CYS A 130 -6.71 7.03 -2.14
C CYS A 130 -6.85 5.91 -1.10
N PHE A 131 -6.60 6.22 0.18
CA PHE A 131 -6.69 5.26 1.27
C PHE A 131 -8.10 4.69 1.43
N ILE A 132 -9.13 5.54 1.47
CA ILE A 132 -10.51 5.05 1.61
C ILE A 132 -10.94 4.23 0.39
N SER A 133 -10.44 4.56 -0.81
CA SER A 133 -10.71 3.76 -2.02
C SER A 133 -10.17 2.34 -1.88
N ILE A 134 -8.94 2.18 -1.37
CA ILE A 134 -8.34 0.86 -1.17
C ILE A 134 -9.01 0.10 -0.01
N VAL A 135 -9.42 0.79 1.05
CA VAL A 135 -10.27 0.21 2.10
C VAL A 135 -11.56 -0.35 1.50
N MET A 136 -12.24 0.41 0.65
CA MET A 136 -13.43 -0.06 -0.05
C MET A 136 -13.13 -1.31 -0.89
N TYR A 137 -11.99 -1.37 -1.59
CA TYR A 137 -11.61 -2.56 -2.35
C TYR A 137 -11.48 -3.80 -1.45
N ALA A 138 -10.83 -3.64 -0.29
CA ALA A 138 -10.68 -4.71 0.69
C ALA A 138 -12.03 -5.17 1.25
N LEU A 139 -12.94 -4.24 1.59
CA LEU A 139 -14.29 -4.57 2.05
C LEU A 139 -15.10 -5.31 0.97
N LEU A 140 -14.97 -4.93 -0.30
CA LEU A 140 -15.61 -5.65 -1.42
C LEU A 140 -15.08 -7.09 -1.56
N TYR A 141 -13.79 -7.30 -1.31
CA TYR A 141 -13.19 -8.63 -1.28
C TYR A 141 -13.74 -9.46 -0.11
N PHE A 142 -13.81 -8.90 1.11
CA PHE A 142 -14.37 -9.62 2.26
C PHE A 142 -15.86 -9.93 2.10
N ASP A 143 -16.66 -9.01 1.57
CA ASP A 143 -18.06 -9.30 1.22
C ASP A 143 -18.16 -10.44 0.18
N GLN A 144 -17.22 -10.55 -0.74
CA GLN A 144 -17.19 -11.66 -1.70
C GLN A 144 -16.87 -12.99 -1.01
N LEU A 145 -15.88 -12.99 -0.12
CA LEU A 145 -15.45 -14.17 0.63
C LEU A 145 -16.58 -14.70 1.53
N LEU A 146 -17.30 -13.80 2.20
CA LEU A 146 -18.44 -14.14 3.07
C LEU A 146 -19.66 -14.66 2.32
N ARG A 147 -19.89 -14.18 1.08
CA ARG A 147 -21.02 -14.63 0.24
C ARG A 147 -20.75 -15.95 -0.49
N ASN A 148 -19.49 -16.21 -0.83
CA ASN A 148 -19.06 -17.39 -1.58
C ASN A 148 -18.23 -18.31 -0.67
N VAL A 149 -18.85 -18.81 0.40
CA VAL A 149 -18.19 -19.69 1.36
C VAL A 149 -17.79 -20.99 0.65
N THR A 150 -16.49 -21.29 0.67
CA THR A 150 -15.93 -22.55 0.17
C THR A 150 -15.54 -23.45 1.34
N GLU A 151 -15.39 -24.75 1.08
CA GLU A 151 -14.89 -25.72 2.08
C GLU A 151 -13.39 -25.55 2.40
N GLN A 152 -12.67 -24.77 1.58
CA GLN A 152 -11.25 -24.50 1.81
C GLN A 152 -11.08 -23.46 2.91
N ASP A 153 -10.24 -23.79 3.89
CA ASP A 153 -9.87 -22.86 4.96
C ASP A 153 -9.23 -21.59 4.36
N ILE A 154 -9.84 -20.44 4.65
CA ILE A 154 -9.45 -19.10 4.19
C ILE A 154 -8.01 -18.76 4.61
N LEU A 155 -7.50 -19.36 5.69
CA LEU A 155 -6.14 -19.16 6.17
C LEU A 155 -5.08 -19.74 5.21
N PHE A 156 -5.47 -20.61 4.27
CA PHE A 156 -4.58 -21.08 3.21
C PHE A 156 -4.64 -20.22 1.93
N GLN A 157 -5.49 -19.20 1.89
CA GLN A 157 -5.58 -18.28 0.76
C GLN A 157 -4.61 -17.11 0.97
N PHE A 158 -3.61 -16.97 0.09
CA PHE A 158 -2.66 -15.86 0.19
C PHE A 158 -3.32 -14.49 0.12
N ASP A 159 -4.32 -14.33 -0.75
CA ASP A 159 -5.01 -13.06 -0.96
C ASP A 159 -5.76 -12.62 0.31
N PHE A 160 -6.20 -13.56 1.16
CA PHE A 160 -6.79 -13.23 2.46
C PHE A 160 -5.81 -12.50 3.37
N TRP A 161 -4.57 -13.00 3.48
CA TRP A 161 -3.52 -12.37 4.30
C TRP A 161 -3.10 -11.02 3.74
N LEU A 162 -2.92 -10.93 2.42
CA LEU A 162 -2.54 -9.69 1.75
C LEU A 162 -3.60 -8.60 1.92
N VAL A 163 -4.86 -8.93 1.61
CA VAL A 163 -5.97 -7.98 1.68
C VAL A 163 -6.28 -7.59 3.12
N SER A 164 -6.10 -8.49 4.09
CA SER A 164 -6.19 -8.15 5.52
C SER A 164 -5.12 -7.12 5.92
N GLY A 165 -3.87 -7.32 5.47
CA GLY A 165 -2.80 -6.35 5.68
C GLY A 165 -3.11 -4.99 5.03
N TYR A 166 -3.63 -4.99 3.80
CA TYR A 166 -4.07 -3.74 3.16
C TYR A 166 -5.18 -3.05 3.93
N LEU A 167 -6.20 -3.80 4.38
CA LEU A 167 -7.28 -3.22 5.16
C LEU A 167 -6.75 -2.54 6.43
N VAL A 168 -5.89 -3.21 7.19
CA VAL A 168 -5.30 -2.67 8.43
C VAL A 168 -4.46 -1.43 8.15
N TYR A 169 -3.57 -1.49 7.15
CA TYR A 169 -2.72 -0.36 6.79
C TYR A 169 -3.53 0.83 6.29
N PHE A 170 -4.32 0.65 5.23
CA PHE A 170 -5.02 1.77 4.59
C PHE A 170 -6.13 2.35 5.47
N LEU A 171 -6.80 1.54 6.29
CA LEU A 171 -7.78 2.07 7.25
C LEU A 171 -7.07 2.84 8.37
N GLY A 172 -5.96 2.32 8.89
CA GLY A 172 -5.14 3.01 9.89
C GLY A 172 -4.63 4.36 9.36
N SER A 173 -4.04 4.36 8.17
CA SER A 173 -3.56 5.57 7.50
C SER A 173 -4.67 6.56 7.17
N PHE A 174 -5.86 6.07 6.78
CA PHE A 174 -7.03 6.93 6.57
C PHE A 174 -7.48 7.60 7.87
N ILE A 175 -7.53 6.88 8.99
CA ILE A 175 -7.88 7.48 10.28
C ILE A 175 -6.81 8.50 10.67
N ILE A 176 -5.53 8.15 10.55
CA ILE A 176 -4.41 9.04 10.83
C ILE A 176 -4.50 10.34 10.03
N ILE A 177 -4.76 10.25 8.72
CA ILE A 177 -4.75 11.43 7.85
C ILE A 177 -5.92 12.38 8.12
N LEU A 178 -7.09 11.86 8.56
CA LEU A 178 -8.21 12.69 8.97
C LEU A 178 -7.88 13.58 10.18
N PHE A 179 -6.99 13.12 11.06
CA PHE A 179 -6.54 13.89 12.23
C PHE A 179 -5.23 14.64 11.99
N TYR A 180 -4.59 14.49 10.82
CA TYR A 180 -3.27 15.04 10.54
C TYR A 180 -3.20 16.57 10.69
N ARG A 181 -4.25 17.29 10.27
CA ARG A 181 -4.34 18.75 10.43
C ARG A 181 -4.53 19.22 11.87
N SER A 182 -4.96 18.33 12.76
CA SER A 182 -5.23 18.62 14.16
C SER A 182 -4.02 18.34 15.06
N VAL A 183 -2.93 17.82 14.49
CA VAL A 183 -1.70 17.49 15.21
C VAL A 183 -0.71 18.63 15.06
N ASP A 184 -0.03 18.99 16.16
CA ASP A 184 1.02 20.01 16.13
C ASP A 184 2.16 19.59 15.20
N ILE A 185 2.80 20.58 14.57
CA ILE A 185 3.88 20.35 13.58
C ILE A 185 5.00 19.48 14.19
N ASP A 186 5.29 19.66 15.47
CA ASP A 186 6.31 18.90 16.20
C ASP A 186 5.97 17.41 16.35
N ASP A 187 4.67 17.05 16.31
CA ASP A 187 4.17 15.67 16.42
C ASP A 187 3.88 15.00 15.06
N SER A 188 3.93 15.75 13.96
CA SER A 188 3.70 15.23 12.60
C SER A 188 4.61 14.04 12.26
N GLY A 189 5.87 14.07 12.70
CA GLY A 189 6.81 12.97 12.52
C GLY A 189 6.44 11.73 13.35
N ASN A 190 5.81 11.88 14.51
CA ASN A 190 5.36 10.76 15.34
C ASN A 190 4.14 10.07 14.71
N VAL A 191 3.26 10.86 14.10
CA VAL A 191 2.14 10.35 13.32
C VAL A 191 2.62 9.56 12.10
N TRP A 192 3.63 10.07 11.40
CA TRP A 192 4.26 9.35 10.28
C TRP A 192 4.90 8.02 10.72
N ALA A 193 5.62 8.03 11.86
CA ALA A 193 6.17 6.82 12.44
C ALA A 193 5.08 5.78 12.78
N LEU A 194 3.93 6.22 13.29
CA LEU A 194 2.79 5.32 13.57
C LEU A 194 2.28 4.65 12.29
N GLN A 195 2.12 5.42 11.21
CA GLN A 195 1.74 4.87 9.90
C GLN A 195 2.75 3.80 9.43
N ASN A 196 4.05 4.07 9.57
CA ASN A 196 5.11 3.14 9.18
C ASN A 196 5.10 1.85 10.02
N ILE A 197 4.79 1.95 11.31
CA ILE A 197 4.63 0.78 12.19
C ILE A 197 3.47 -0.10 11.72
N ILE A 198 2.32 0.50 11.39
CA ILE A 198 1.16 -0.25 10.89
C ILE A 198 1.49 -0.93 9.54
N LEU A 199 2.21 -0.24 8.65
CA LEU A 199 2.66 -0.80 7.38
C LEU A 199 3.59 -2.01 7.60
N PHE A 200 4.56 -1.86 8.51
CA PHE A 200 5.49 -2.92 8.83
C PHE A 200 4.77 -4.15 9.38
N LEU A 201 3.88 -3.97 10.35
CA LEU A 201 3.04 -5.05 10.89
C LEU A 201 2.25 -5.76 9.78
N SER A 202 1.65 -4.99 8.87
CA SER A 202 0.88 -5.53 7.74
C SER A 202 1.75 -6.36 6.79
N SER A 203 2.98 -5.91 6.51
CA SER A 203 3.96 -6.64 5.69
C SER A 203 4.40 -7.95 6.34
N VAL A 204 4.65 -7.93 7.65
CA VAL A 204 5.07 -9.10 8.43
C VAL A 204 3.95 -10.13 8.53
N VAL A 205 2.71 -9.69 8.77
CA VAL A 205 1.53 -10.57 8.77
C VAL A 205 1.35 -11.24 7.41
N THR A 206 1.55 -10.50 6.31
CA THR A 206 1.48 -11.07 4.95
C THR A 206 2.58 -12.12 4.72
N LEU A 207 3.81 -11.84 5.16
CA LEU A 207 4.92 -12.79 5.09
C LEU A 207 4.64 -14.05 5.92
N ALA A 208 4.19 -13.89 7.16
CA ALA A 208 3.84 -15.00 8.04
C ALA A 208 2.72 -15.87 7.43
N GLY A 209 1.69 -15.24 6.88
CA GLY A 209 0.62 -15.90 6.13
C GLY A 209 1.16 -16.71 4.96
N TYR A 210 2.03 -16.12 4.14
CA TYR A 210 2.68 -16.81 3.02
C TYR A 210 3.50 -18.03 3.46
N LEU A 211 4.28 -17.90 4.53
CA LEU A 211 5.12 -19.00 5.04
C LEU A 211 4.29 -20.14 5.61
N LYS A 212 3.11 -19.85 6.17
CA LYS A 212 2.17 -20.86 6.68
C LYS A 212 1.50 -21.66 5.56
N ILE A 213 1.34 -21.08 4.37
CA ILE A 213 0.73 -21.77 3.23
C ILE A 213 1.70 -22.86 2.73
N PRO A 214 1.30 -24.15 2.77
CA PRO A 214 2.17 -25.24 2.34
C PRO A 214 2.50 -25.09 0.86
N SER A 215 3.78 -25.25 0.51
CA SER A 215 4.17 -25.26 -0.89
C SER A 215 3.54 -26.50 -1.55
N PRO A 216 2.91 -26.37 -2.74
CA PRO A 216 2.55 -27.56 -3.50
C PRO A 216 3.82 -28.38 -3.69
N LYS A 217 3.81 -29.64 -3.25
CA LYS A 217 4.91 -30.57 -3.54
C LYS A 217 5.03 -30.60 -5.06
N ARG A 218 6.21 -30.26 -5.60
CA ARG A 218 6.51 -30.55 -7.00
C ARG A 218 6.44 -32.07 -7.12
N MET A 219 5.36 -32.59 -7.69
CA MET A 219 5.33 -33.96 -8.19
C MET A 219 6.30 -33.96 -9.38
N TYR A 220 7.53 -34.37 -9.11
CA TYR A 220 8.50 -34.74 -10.13
C TYR A 220 8.24 -36.19 -10.53
#